data_AF-A0A7C4E086-F1
#
_entry.id   AF-A0A7C4E086-F1
#
_cell.length_a   1.000
_cell.length_b   1.000
_cell.length_c   1.000
_cell.angle_alpha   90.00
_cell.angle_beta   90.00
_cell.angle_gamma   90.00
#
_symmetry.space_group_name_H-M   'P 1'
#
loop_
_entity.id
_entity.type
_entity.pdbx_description
1 polymer ?
#
loop_
_entity_poly.entity_id
_entity_poly.type
_entity_poly.pdbx_seq_one_letter_code
_entity_poly.pdbx_strand_id
1 'polypeptide(L)'
;IKEPWRTAIQLINSCKGFKLAVDIPSGLNPDTGEVEDIAVRADMTVTFHRVKKGMLISPEICGEVVIAPIGIPPEAEIIMGPGDARQTLISVSRQSGEVVLLEDLSNEAKDFMNLLGASVKMSGNGQVVYIGKRSREQNVSGRKIVGFDLDIGREGVSIITFKEAAEKYKIDITGDLHQKISKLSRISSEIEHPIYVVGDNVDLLIGASRWKMSWIDRPLNELGLNILIATILALLARGADTFEAASAAGYLAGVASSSGYPTVLNELRRLMER
;
A
#
# COMPACT_ATOMS: atom_id res chain seq x y z
N ILE A 1 -20.56 -13.77 -18.69
CA ILE A 1 -21.10 -14.62 -17.59
C ILE A 1 -21.53 -15.97 -18.17
N LYS A 2 -21.44 -17.08 -17.43
CA LYS A 2 -21.82 -18.42 -17.95
C LYS A 2 -23.20 -18.87 -17.44
N GLU A 3 -23.82 -19.81 -18.13
CA GLU A 3 -25.03 -20.49 -17.65
C GLU A 3 -24.75 -21.32 -16.38
N PRO A 4 -25.72 -21.45 -15.45
CA PRO A 4 -27.10 -20.92 -15.51
C PRO A 4 -27.25 -19.48 -15.01
N TRP A 5 -26.16 -18.84 -14.56
CA TRP A 5 -26.19 -17.51 -13.95
C TRP A 5 -26.64 -16.43 -14.92
N ARG A 6 -26.25 -16.57 -16.20
CA ARG A 6 -26.68 -15.65 -17.25
C ARG A 6 -28.20 -15.67 -17.41
N THR A 7 -28.82 -16.86 -17.53
CA THR A 7 -30.28 -17.00 -17.55
C THR A 7 -30.92 -16.48 -16.27
N ALA A 8 -30.34 -16.75 -15.10
CA ALA A 8 -30.86 -16.23 -13.84
C ALA A 8 -30.88 -14.69 -13.79
N ILE A 9 -29.81 -14.02 -14.23
CA ILE A 9 -29.75 -12.55 -14.32
C ILE A 9 -30.81 -12.03 -15.29
N GLN A 10 -31.00 -12.68 -16.44
CA GLN A 10 -32.06 -12.30 -17.39
C GLN A 10 -33.45 -12.40 -16.76
N LEU A 11 -33.73 -13.50 -16.04
CA LEU A 11 -34.99 -13.69 -15.35
C LEU A 11 -35.20 -12.64 -14.27
N ILE A 12 -34.20 -12.41 -13.41
CA ILE A 12 -34.24 -11.38 -12.36
C ILE A 12 -34.54 -10.00 -12.96
N ASN A 13 -33.85 -9.61 -14.04
CA ASN A 13 -34.06 -8.32 -14.69
C ASN A 13 -35.46 -8.19 -15.33
N SER A 14 -36.06 -9.31 -15.76
CA SER A 14 -37.42 -9.35 -16.29
C SER A 14 -38.51 -9.32 -15.21
N CYS A 15 -38.16 -9.64 -13.95
CA CYS A 15 -39.11 -9.66 -12.85
C CYS A 15 -39.52 -8.23 -12.45
N LYS A 16 -40.83 -8.04 -12.22
CA LYS A 16 -41.39 -6.78 -11.72
C LYS A 16 -41.16 -6.55 -10.23
N GLY A 17 -40.60 -7.52 -9.52
CA GLY A 17 -40.30 -7.40 -8.09
C GLY A 17 -39.18 -6.41 -7.80
N PHE A 18 -39.12 -5.98 -6.54
CA PHE A 18 -38.00 -5.18 -6.03
C PHE A 18 -36.72 -6.02 -6.02
N LYS A 19 -35.66 -5.52 -6.65
CA LYS A 19 -34.38 -6.19 -6.83
C LYS A 19 -33.36 -5.59 -5.87
N LEU A 20 -33.02 -6.36 -4.84
CA LEU A 20 -31.96 -6.02 -3.91
C LEU A 20 -30.69 -6.77 -4.31
N ALA A 21 -29.61 -6.03 -4.61
CA ALA A 21 -28.28 -6.60 -4.71
C ALA A 21 -27.57 -6.57 -3.36
N VAL A 22 -26.79 -7.62 -3.08
CA VAL A 22 -25.95 -7.72 -1.89
C VAL A 22 -24.49 -7.60 -2.35
N ASP A 23 -23.75 -6.72 -1.69
CA ASP A 23 -22.41 -6.26 -2.02
C ASP A 23 -22.29 -5.48 -3.34
N ILE A 24 -22.53 -6.15 -4.48
CA ILE A 24 -22.47 -5.62 -5.84
C ILE A 24 -23.53 -6.32 -6.72
N PRO A 25 -24.20 -5.61 -7.65
CA PRO A 25 -25.06 -6.26 -8.64
C PRO A 25 -24.29 -7.30 -9.46
N SER A 26 -24.74 -8.56 -9.44
CA SER A 26 -24.02 -9.64 -10.12
C SER A 26 -23.83 -9.33 -11.60
N GLY A 27 -22.58 -9.35 -12.07
CA GLY A 27 -22.20 -9.02 -13.44
C GLY A 27 -21.66 -7.62 -13.67
N LEU A 28 -21.71 -6.75 -12.64
CA LEU A 28 -21.01 -5.47 -12.63
C LEU A 28 -19.56 -5.66 -12.16
N ASN A 29 -18.60 -5.06 -12.86
CA ASN A 29 -17.21 -5.03 -12.42
C ASN A 29 -17.04 -4.06 -11.23
N PRO A 30 -16.51 -4.52 -10.07
CA PRO A 30 -16.34 -3.71 -8.87
C PRO A 30 -15.42 -2.50 -9.03
N ASP A 31 -14.43 -2.59 -9.92
CA ASP A 31 -13.34 -1.63 -10.04
C ASP A 31 -13.58 -0.64 -11.18
N THR A 32 -14.10 -1.13 -12.31
CA THR A 32 -14.30 -0.33 -13.53
C THR A 32 -15.73 0.17 -13.71
N GLY A 33 -16.71 -0.51 -13.11
CA GLY A 33 -18.14 -0.25 -13.36
C GLY A 33 -18.62 -0.82 -14.69
N GLU A 34 -17.76 -1.49 -15.45
CA GLU A 34 -18.14 -2.07 -16.73
C GLU A 34 -18.98 -3.34 -16.54
N VAL A 35 -19.90 -3.55 -17.48
CA VAL A 35 -20.66 -4.80 -17.62
C VAL A 35 -20.19 -5.48 -18.89
N GLU A 36 -19.44 -6.57 -18.74
CA GLU A 36 -18.85 -7.28 -19.89
C GLU A 36 -19.88 -8.02 -20.76
N ASP A 37 -21.01 -8.45 -20.18
CA ASP A 37 -22.05 -9.25 -20.87
C ASP A 37 -23.46 -8.87 -20.39
N ILE A 38 -23.78 -9.14 -19.12
CA ILE A 38 -25.04 -8.76 -18.49
C ILE A 38 -24.82 -8.53 -17.00
N ALA A 39 -25.57 -7.61 -16.40
CA ALA A 39 -25.60 -7.41 -14.96
C ALA A 39 -27.03 -7.36 -14.43
N VAL A 40 -27.22 -7.71 -13.15
CA VAL A 40 -28.47 -7.42 -12.44
C VAL A 40 -28.65 -5.91 -12.37
N ARG A 41 -29.81 -5.40 -12.75
CA ARG A 41 -30.21 -4.01 -12.54
C ARG A 41 -30.99 -3.93 -11.23
N ALA A 42 -30.32 -3.50 -10.18
CA ALA A 42 -30.90 -3.45 -8.85
C ALA A 42 -31.70 -2.16 -8.62
N ASP A 43 -32.77 -2.26 -7.83
CA ASP A 43 -33.47 -1.09 -7.30
C ASP A 43 -32.72 -0.54 -6.07
N MET A 44 -32.03 -1.41 -5.33
CA MET A 44 -31.13 -1.07 -4.21
C MET A 44 -29.97 -2.05 -4.13
N THR A 45 -28.80 -1.56 -3.69
CA THR A 45 -27.62 -2.37 -3.35
C THR A 45 -27.19 -2.11 -1.92
N VAL A 46 -27.14 -3.15 -1.09
CA VAL A 46 -26.51 -3.09 0.24
C VAL A 46 -25.08 -3.57 0.12
N THR A 47 -24.12 -2.66 0.25
CA THR A 47 -22.68 -2.96 0.15
C THR A 47 -22.01 -2.92 1.51
N PHE A 48 -20.97 -3.74 1.69
CA PHE A 48 -20.29 -3.82 2.99
C PHE A 48 -19.02 -2.99 3.02
N HIS A 49 -18.73 -2.44 4.20
CA HIS A 49 -17.51 -1.67 4.53
C HIS A 49 -17.38 -0.34 3.77
N ARG A 50 -17.27 -0.36 2.44
CA ARG A 50 -17.14 0.83 1.58
C ARG A 50 -17.83 0.61 0.23
N VAL A 51 -18.19 1.71 -0.43
CA VAL A 51 -18.67 1.69 -1.82
C VAL A 51 -17.50 1.35 -2.74
N LYS A 52 -17.73 0.44 -3.70
CA LYS A 52 -16.71 0.06 -4.67
C LYS A 52 -16.70 1.06 -5.83
N LYS A 53 -15.53 1.31 -6.42
CA LYS A 53 -15.34 2.35 -7.44
C LYS A 53 -16.31 2.20 -8.62
N GLY A 54 -16.50 0.98 -9.11
CA GLY A 54 -17.42 0.66 -10.20
C GLY A 54 -18.88 1.00 -9.89
N MET A 55 -19.30 0.98 -8.61
CA MET A 55 -20.66 1.36 -8.21
C MET A 55 -20.88 2.88 -8.32
N LEU A 56 -19.83 3.68 -8.12
CA LEU A 56 -19.87 5.13 -8.32
C LEU A 56 -19.91 5.51 -9.80
N ILE A 57 -19.31 4.67 -10.65
CA ILE A 57 -19.27 4.86 -12.11
C ILE A 57 -20.60 4.46 -12.76
N SER A 58 -21.23 3.38 -12.28
CA SER A 58 -22.52 2.88 -12.77
C SER A 58 -23.61 2.86 -11.68
N PRO A 59 -23.98 4.03 -11.14
CA PRO A 59 -24.99 4.13 -10.08
C PRO A 59 -26.37 3.66 -10.57
N GLU A 60 -26.67 3.78 -11.85
CA GLU A 60 -27.94 3.34 -12.47
C GLU A 60 -28.14 1.82 -12.47
N ILE A 61 -27.06 1.04 -12.34
CA ILE A 61 -27.11 -0.43 -12.20
C ILE A 61 -27.28 -0.82 -10.73
N CYS A 62 -26.75 0.00 -9.82
CA CYS A 62 -26.75 -0.26 -8.39
C CYS A 62 -28.06 0.17 -7.70
N GLY A 63 -28.80 1.11 -8.28
CA GLY A 63 -29.97 1.71 -7.62
C GLY A 63 -29.56 2.52 -6.39
N GLU A 64 -30.39 2.53 -5.34
CA GLU A 64 -30.02 3.13 -4.06
C GLU A 64 -28.89 2.34 -3.39
N VAL A 65 -27.78 3.00 -3.01
CA VAL A 65 -26.64 2.33 -2.36
C VAL A 65 -26.65 2.59 -0.86
N VAL A 66 -26.75 1.51 -0.09
CA VAL A 66 -26.65 1.53 1.38
C VAL A 66 -25.35 0.87 1.80
N ILE A 67 -24.55 1.54 2.63
CA ILE A 67 -23.32 0.98 3.20
C ILE A 67 -23.65 0.35 4.56
N ALA A 68 -23.58 -0.97 4.65
CA ALA A 68 -23.78 -1.70 5.89
C ALA A 68 -22.43 -1.92 6.61
N PRO A 69 -22.28 -1.48 7.88
CA PRO A 69 -21.11 -1.80 8.67
C PRO A 69 -21.10 -3.29 9.03
N ILE A 70 -19.96 -3.94 8.84
CA ILE A 70 -19.77 -5.37 9.17
C ILE A 70 -18.82 -5.58 10.35
N GLY A 71 -18.62 -4.54 11.17
CA GLY A 71 -17.74 -4.60 12.34
C GLY A 71 -16.25 -4.54 12.03
N ILE A 72 -15.84 -4.14 10.81
CA ILE A 72 -14.45 -3.80 10.53
C ILE A 72 -14.12 -2.50 11.30
N PRO A 73 -13.17 -2.54 12.25
CA PRO A 73 -12.79 -1.35 13.00
C PRO A 73 -12.09 -0.34 12.06
N PRO A 74 -12.38 0.97 12.14
CA PRO A 74 -11.68 2.00 11.36
C PRO A 74 -10.15 1.91 11.48
N GLU A 75 -9.68 1.46 12.64
CA GLU A 75 -8.29 1.18 12.96
C GLU A 75 -7.64 0.22 11.95
N ALA A 76 -8.37 -0.77 11.43
CA ALA A 76 -7.84 -1.71 10.43
C ALA A 76 -7.48 -1.02 9.09
N GLU A 77 -8.10 0.13 8.79
CA GLU A 77 -7.77 0.90 7.59
C GLU A 77 -6.57 1.83 7.79
N ILE A 78 -6.39 2.36 9.00
CA ILE A 78 -5.40 3.41 9.28
C ILE A 78 -4.12 2.87 9.93
N ILE A 79 -4.08 1.63 10.40
CA ILE A 79 -2.88 1.06 11.03
C ILE A 79 -2.05 0.29 9.98
N MET A 80 -0.73 0.42 10.06
CA MET A 80 0.23 -0.48 9.42
C MET A 80 0.43 -1.71 10.32
N GLY A 81 -0.30 -2.80 10.02
CA GLY A 81 -0.40 -3.96 10.90
C GLY A 81 0.14 -5.27 10.32
N PRO A 82 0.09 -6.36 11.11
CA PRO A 82 0.46 -7.70 10.63
C PRO A 82 -0.43 -8.18 9.48
N GLY A 83 -1.68 -7.69 9.39
CA GLY A 83 -2.58 -7.98 8.28
C GLY A 83 -2.06 -7.45 6.94
N ASP A 84 -1.59 -6.20 6.91
CA ASP A 84 -0.99 -5.59 5.72
C ASP A 84 0.29 -6.31 5.31
N ALA A 85 1.14 -6.61 6.31
CA ALA A 85 2.37 -7.34 6.08
C ALA A 85 2.10 -8.72 5.49
N ARG A 86 1.20 -9.50 6.08
CA ARG A 86 0.79 -10.82 5.58
C ARG A 86 0.24 -10.72 4.16
N GLN A 87 -0.74 -9.84 3.93
CA GLN A 87 -1.42 -9.72 2.63
C GLN A 87 -0.42 -9.38 1.52
N THR A 88 0.50 -8.46 1.79
CA THR A 88 1.54 -8.08 0.83
C THR A 88 2.49 -9.24 0.56
N LEU A 89 2.99 -9.91 1.61
CA LEU A 89 3.93 -11.04 1.52
C LEU A 89 3.38 -12.22 0.70
N ILE A 90 2.07 -12.50 0.78
CA ILE A 90 1.46 -13.59 0.01
C ILE A 90 1.08 -13.20 -1.42
N SER A 91 0.95 -11.90 -1.71
CA SER A 91 0.58 -11.38 -3.04
C SER A 91 1.76 -11.23 -4.01
N VAL A 92 2.99 -11.08 -3.49
CA VAL A 92 4.17 -10.82 -4.34
C VAL A 92 4.57 -12.03 -5.20
N SER A 93 5.21 -11.76 -6.33
CA SER A 93 5.70 -12.78 -7.25
C SER A 93 6.63 -13.79 -6.57
N ARG A 94 6.54 -15.07 -6.93
CA ARG A 94 7.48 -16.11 -6.47
C ARG A 94 8.86 -16.01 -7.12
N GLN A 95 9.00 -15.22 -8.18
CA GLN A 95 10.28 -14.99 -8.82
C GLN A 95 11.16 -14.10 -7.93
N SER A 96 12.47 -14.37 -7.96
CA SER A 96 13.45 -13.54 -7.24
C SER A 96 13.46 -12.13 -7.81
N GLY A 97 13.50 -11.14 -6.93
CA GLY A 97 13.66 -9.73 -7.28
C GLY A 97 15.13 -9.30 -7.37
N GLU A 98 15.40 -8.21 -8.08
CA GLU A 98 16.73 -7.58 -8.12
C GLU A 98 16.68 -6.14 -7.59
N VAL A 99 17.46 -5.88 -6.55
CA VAL A 99 17.63 -4.58 -5.89
C VAL A 99 19.05 -4.07 -6.13
N VAL A 100 19.18 -2.80 -6.52
CA VAL A 100 20.46 -2.11 -6.62
C VAL A 100 20.58 -1.09 -5.50
N LEU A 101 21.65 -1.17 -4.70
CA LEU A 101 21.96 -0.21 -3.64
C LEU A 101 23.04 0.76 -4.11
N LEU A 102 22.71 2.04 -4.25
CA LEU A 102 23.69 3.10 -4.51
C LEU A 102 24.24 3.68 -3.21
N GLU A 103 23.45 3.66 -2.15
CA GLU A 103 23.89 3.86 -0.77
C GLU A 103 23.82 2.52 -0.05
N ASP A 104 24.89 2.16 0.67
CA ASP A 104 24.97 0.85 1.29
C ASP A 104 24.01 0.73 2.50
N LEU A 105 23.56 -0.50 2.77
CA LEU A 105 22.75 -0.84 3.94
C LEU A 105 23.48 -1.88 4.81
N SER A 106 23.02 -2.06 6.04
CA SER A 106 23.61 -3.04 6.97
C SER A 106 23.56 -4.47 6.40
N ASN A 107 24.41 -5.36 6.90
CA ASN A 107 24.40 -6.76 6.46
C ASN A 107 23.07 -7.44 6.80
N GLU A 108 22.49 -7.12 7.96
CA GLU A 108 21.18 -7.59 8.38
C GLU A 108 20.09 -7.17 7.40
N ALA A 109 20.14 -5.93 6.89
CA ALA A 109 19.21 -5.46 5.87
C ALA A 109 19.32 -6.27 4.56
N LYS A 110 20.55 -6.56 4.12
CA LYS A 110 20.81 -7.36 2.92
C LYS A 110 20.36 -8.81 3.09
N ASP A 111 20.64 -9.41 4.24
CA ASP A 111 20.18 -10.76 4.59
C ASP A 111 18.65 -10.83 4.65
N PHE A 112 18.00 -9.80 5.19
CA PHE A 112 16.55 -9.70 5.24
C PHE A 112 15.94 -9.60 3.84
N MET A 113 16.53 -8.81 2.93
CA MET A 113 16.11 -8.76 1.52
C MET A 113 16.23 -10.12 0.84
N ASN A 114 17.35 -10.83 1.04
CA ASN A 114 17.55 -12.17 0.49
C ASN A 114 16.49 -13.16 1.01
N LEU A 115 16.16 -13.10 2.30
CA LEU A 115 15.10 -13.92 2.90
C LEU A 115 13.72 -13.62 2.31
N LEU A 116 13.46 -12.35 2.00
CA LEU A 116 12.27 -11.91 1.26
C LEU A 116 12.34 -12.22 -0.24
N GLY A 117 13.36 -12.92 -0.73
CA GLY A 117 13.48 -13.33 -2.13
C GLY A 117 13.93 -12.21 -3.07
N ALA A 118 14.70 -11.25 -2.59
CA ALA A 118 15.30 -10.21 -3.41
C ALA A 118 16.83 -10.24 -3.31
N SER A 119 17.49 -10.39 -4.45
CA SER A 119 18.94 -10.34 -4.57
C SER A 119 19.44 -8.88 -4.62
N VAL A 120 20.60 -8.65 -4.00
CA VAL A 120 21.18 -7.32 -3.84
C VAL A 120 22.42 -7.16 -4.72
N LYS A 121 22.49 -6.06 -5.47
CA LYS A 121 23.63 -5.65 -6.28
C LYS A 121 24.07 -4.24 -5.88
N MET A 122 25.35 -3.92 -6.03
CA MET A 122 25.90 -2.58 -5.75
C MET A 122 25.98 -1.70 -6.99
N SER A 123 25.75 -2.25 -8.18
CA SER A 123 25.80 -1.52 -9.45
C SER A 123 25.04 -2.26 -10.55
N GLY A 124 24.82 -1.58 -11.68
CA GLY A 124 24.11 -2.11 -12.84
C GLY A 124 22.61 -1.82 -12.82
N ASN A 125 21.86 -2.61 -13.60
CA ASN A 125 20.41 -2.48 -13.69
C ASN A 125 19.73 -3.43 -12.71
N GLY A 126 18.64 -2.96 -12.10
CA GLY A 126 17.76 -3.76 -11.24
C GLY A 126 16.32 -3.30 -11.38
N GLN A 127 15.40 -4.08 -10.81
CA GLN A 127 13.98 -3.71 -10.81
C GLN A 127 13.73 -2.52 -9.90
N VAL A 128 14.41 -2.49 -8.74
CA VAL A 128 14.31 -1.42 -7.74
C VAL A 128 15.69 -0.88 -7.42
N VAL A 129 15.80 0.43 -7.27
CA VAL A 129 17.05 1.10 -6.90
C VAL A 129 16.85 1.87 -5.60
N TYR A 130 17.74 1.65 -4.65
CA TYR A 130 17.87 2.47 -3.44
C TYR A 130 18.94 3.53 -3.63
N ILE A 131 18.56 4.80 -3.52
CA ILE A 131 19.48 5.92 -3.73
C ILE A 131 19.94 6.60 -2.43
N GLY A 132 19.34 6.21 -1.30
CA GLY A 132 19.65 6.76 0.02
C GLY A 132 19.36 8.26 0.15
N LYS A 133 20.16 8.95 0.97
CA LYS A 133 20.05 10.40 1.22
C LYS A 133 20.91 11.25 0.29
N ARG A 134 21.89 10.65 -0.40
CA ARG A 134 23.02 11.37 -1.00
C ARG A 134 22.97 11.59 -2.52
N SER A 135 21.87 11.33 -3.21
CA SER A 135 21.87 11.36 -4.68
C SER A 135 20.70 12.15 -5.27
N ARG A 136 20.89 13.47 -5.46
CA ARG A 136 19.98 14.32 -6.23
C ARG A 136 20.19 14.22 -7.75
N GLU A 137 21.30 13.66 -8.20
CA GLU A 137 21.70 13.65 -9.61
C GLU A 137 22.41 12.35 -9.98
N GLN A 138 21.65 11.30 -10.29
CA GLN A 138 22.18 10.19 -11.05
C GLN A 138 21.15 9.75 -12.10
N ASN A 139 21.62 9.45 -13.31
CA ASN A 139 20.86 8.78 -14.34
C ASN A 139 20.57 7.34 -13.89
N VAL A 140 19.60 7.18 -12.98
CA VAL A 140 19.24 5.88 -12.42
C VAL A 140 18.33 5.15 -13.42
N SER A 141 18.84 4.03 -13.95
CA SER A 141 18.12 3.13 -14.87
C SER A 141 17.38 2.03 -14.09
N GLY A 142 16.51 2.42 -13.16
CA GLY A 142 15.64 1.51 -12.40
C GLY A 142 14.17 1.71 -12.77
N ARG A 143 13.35 0.65 -12.65
CA ARG A 143 11.89 0.75 -12.86
C ARG A 143 11.19 1.44 -11.69
N LYS A 144 11.59 1.11 -10.46
CA LYS A 144 11.11 1.80 -9.24
C LYS A 144 12.28 2.32 -8.41
N ILE A 145 12.07 3.43 -7.69
CA ILE A 145 13.12 4.08 -6.90
C ILE A 145 12.66 4.29 -5.46
N VAL A 146 13.54 4.01 -4.51
CA VAL A 146 13.34 4.28 -3.08
C VAL A 146 14.49 5.13 -2.58
N GLY A 147 14.19 6.10 -1.74
CA GLY A 147 15.21 7.02 -1.24
C GLY A 147 14.59 8.07 -0.35
N PHE A 148 15.46 8.91 0.18
CA PHE A 148 15.02 10.03 0.98
C PHE A 148 14.80 11.26 0.13
N ASP A 149 13.78 12.04 0.49
CA ASP A 149 13.53 13.35 -0.12
C ASP A 149 13.35 13.30 -1.66
N LEU A 150 12.67 12.28 -2.18
CA LEU A 150 12.53 12.09 -3.63
C LEU A 150 11.45 13.01 -4.23
N ASP A 151 11.76 13.58 -5.39
CA ASP A 151 10.79 14.24 -6.29
C ASP A 151 11.16 13.92 -7.74
N ILE A 152 10.93 12.65 -8.10
CA ILE A 152 11.50 12.05 -9.31
C ILE A 152 10.45 11.77 -10.38
N GLY A 153 9.15 12.02 -10.10
CA GLY A 153 8.04 11.73 -11.03
C GLY A 153 8.05 10.30 -11.56
N ARG A 154 8.49 9.34 -10.74
CA ARG A 154 8.64 7.93 -11.07
C ARG A 154 8.03 7.08 -9.98
N GLU A 155 7.60 5.88 -10.35
CA GLU A 155 7.04 4.91 -9.41
C GLU A 155 8.09 4.57 -8.32
N GLY A 156 7.69 4.62 -7.05
CA GLY A 156 8.66 4.52 -5.96
C GLY A 156 8.07 4.73 -4.58
N VAL A 157 8.93 4.95 -3.59
CA VAL A 157 8.55 5.37 -2.24
C VAL A 157 9.54 6.45 -1.78
N SER A 158 9.03 7.61 -1.38
CA SER A 158 9.85 8.66 -0.78
C SER A 158 9.81 8.54 0.74
N ILE A 159 10.97 8.41 1.37
CA ILE A 159 11.09 8.45 2.84
C ILE A 159 11.49 9.86 3.26
N ILE A 160 10.86 10.41 4.28
CA ILE A 160 11.15 11.77 4.75
C ILE A 160 10.86 11.90 6.24
N THR A 161 11.50 12.81 6.94
CA THR A 161 11.11 13.17 8.32
C THR A 161 10.10 14.32 8.32
N PHE A 162 9.37 14.52 9.41
CA PHE A 162 8.51 15.71 9.54
C PHE A 162 9.27 17.03 9.37
N LYS A 163 10.51 17.08 9.86
CA LYS A 163 11.37 18.27 9.74
C LYS A 163 11.73 18.54 8.27
N GLU A 164 12.22 17.54 7.56
CA GLU A 164 12.54 17.64 6.13
C GLU A 164 11.29 17.99 5.31
N ALA A 165 10.14 17.39 5.64
CA ALA A 165 8.87 17.68 4.96
C ALA A 165 8.38 19.12 5.20
N ALA A 166 8.60 19.67 6.39
CA ALA A 166 8.27 21.06 6.69
C ALA A 166 9.16 22.03 5.95
N GLU A 167 10.47 21.77 5.90
CA GLU A 167 11.44 22.59 5.18
C GLU A 167 11.15 22.56 3.67
N LYS A 168 10.90 21.39 3.08
CA LYS A 168 10.65 21.22 1.65
C LYS A 168 9.27 21.70 1.21
N TYR A 169 8.23 21.24 1.88
CA TYR A 169 6.84 21.45 1.45
C TYR A 169 6.12 22.56 2.22
N LYS A 170 6.82 23.28 3.09
CA LYS A 170 6.25 24.34 3.95
C LYS A 170 5.09 23.83 4.79
N ILE A 171 5.16 22.58 5.27
CA ILE A 171 4.14 21.98 6.13
C ILE A 171 4.28 22.55 7.53
N ASP A 172 3.17 22.97 8.12
CA ASP A 172 3.13 23.35 9.53
C ASP A 172 3.22 22.10 10.42
N ILE A 173 4.37 21.89 11.06
CA ILE A 173 4.58 20.77 11.99
C ILE A 173 3.77 20.94 13.27
N THR A 174 3.37 22.17 13.62
CA THR A 174 2.56 22.44 14.81
C THR A 174 1.06 22.29 14.58
N GLY A 175 0.64 22.23 13.31
CA GLY A 175 -0.75 22.03 12.92
C GLY A 175 -1.32 20.66 13.30
N ASP A 176 -2.64 20.55 13.24
CA ASP A 176 -3.37 19.30 13.46
C ASP A 176 -3.00 18.22 12.41
N LEU A 177 -3.09 16.96 12.82
CA LEU A 177 -2.77 15.78 12.01
C LEU A 177 -3.56 15.75 10.70
N HIS A 178 -4.85 16.13 10.70
CA HIS A 178 -5.64 16.15 9.46
C HIS A 178 -5.10 17.13 8.42
N GLN A 179 -4.63 18.31 8.85
CA GLN A 179 -4.05 19.29 7.94
C GLN A 179 -2.74 18.79 7.34
N LYS A 180 -1.90 18.15 8.16
CA LYS A 180 -0.65 17.52 7.71
C LYS A 180 -0.93 16.44 6.66
N ILE A 181 -1.85 15.52 6.96
CA ILE A 181 -2.24 14.44 6.05
C ILE A 181 -2.80 15.01 4.75
N SER A 182 -3.75 15.95 4.81
CA SER A 182 -4.35 16.54 3.61
C SER A 182 -3.31 17.17 2.68
N LYS A 183 -2.35 17.91 3.26
CA LYS A 183 -1.27 18.54 2.50
C LYS A 183 -0.32 17.50 1.90
N LEU A 184 0.08 16.49 2.69
CA LEU A 184 0.95 15.40 2.22
C LEU A 184 0.28 14.52 1.17
N SER A 185 -1.04 14.27 1.25
CA SER A 185 -1.79 13.51 0.25
C SER A 185 -1.83 14.24 -1.09
N ARG A 186 -1.99 15.57 -1.07
CA ARG A 186 -1.89 16.38 -2.28
C ARG A 186 -0.50 16.26 -2.90
N ILE A 187 0.56 16.37 -2.10
CA ILE A 187 1.94 16.24 -2.58
C ILE A 187 2.18 14.83 -3.13
N SER A 188 1.76 13.78 -2.43
CA SER A 188 1.86 12.39 -2.89
C SER A 188 1.14 12.18 -4.23
N SER A 189 0.00 12.84 -4.44
CA SER A 189 -0.71 12.84 -5.72
C SER A 189 0.06 13.58 -6.81
N GLU A 190 0.75 14.67 -6.50
CA GLU A 190 1.53 15.47 -7.46
C GLU A 190 2.82 14.74 -7.88
N ILE A 191 3.48 14.04 -6.96
CA ILE A 191 4.71 13.26 -7.24
C ILE A 191 4.43 11.82 -7.71
N GLU A 192 3.15 11.42 -7.74
CA GLU A 192 2.63 10.12 -8.19
C GLU A 192 3.18 8.89 -7.44
N HIS A 193 3.60 9.05 -6.19
CA HIS A 193 4.06 7.94 -5.36
C HIS A 193 3.84 8.23 -3.86
N PRO A 194 3.77 7.18 -3.01
CA PRO A 194 3.56 7.37 -1.59
C PRO A 194 4.78 7.97 -0.86
N ILE A 195 4.48 8.71 0.21
CA ILE A 195 5.44 9.34 1.09
C ILE A 195 5.38 8.62 2.45
N TYR A 196 6.48 7.99 2.85
CA TYR A 196 6.67 7.45 4.18
C TYR A 196 7.35 8.49 5.07
N VAL A 197 6.58 9.08 5.98
CA VAL A 197 7.06 10.07 6.95
C VAL A 197 7.51 9.37 8.22
N VAL A 198 8.81 9.39 8.47
CA VAL A 198 9.41 8.92 9.73
C VAL A 198 9.22 10.01 10.79
N GLY A 199 8.61 9.66 11.91
CA GLY A 199 8.33 10.60 12.99
C GLY A 199 8.85 10.14 14.35
N ASP A 200 8.78 11.05 15.32
CA ASP A 200 9.32 10.81 16.66
C ASP A 200 8.43 9.85 17.47
N ASN A 201 7.11 9.95 17.33
CA ASN A 201 6.16 9.09 18.07
C ASN A 201 5.31 8.22 17.14
N VAL A 202 5.21 8.62 15.87
CA VAL A 202 4.36 7.97 14.88
C VAL A 202 4.96 8.19 13.51
N ASP A 203 5.01 7.12 12.72
CA ASP A 203 5.25 7.22 11.30
C ASP A 203 3.91 7.35 10.57
N LEU A 204 3.90 8.11 9.48
CA LEU A 204 2.77 8.20 8.57
C LEU A 204 3.15 7.67 7.20
N LEU A 205 2.31 6.82 6.63
CA LEU A 205 2.39 6.45 5.22
C LEU A 205 1.27 7.18 4.49
N ILE A 206 1.63 8.06 3.57
CA ILE A 206 0.70 8.93 2.86
C ILE A 206 0.66 8.56 1.39
N GLY A 207 -0.54 8.29 0.88
CA GLY A 207 -0.83 8.18 -0.55
C GLY A 207 -1.82 9.27 -0.98
N ALA A 208 -2.15 9.28 -2.28
CA ALA A 208 -3.06 10.26 -2.86
C ALA A 208 -4.46 10.26 -2.24
N SER A 209 -5.02 9.07 -1.96
CA SER A 209 -6.40 8.90 -1.46
C SER A 209 -6.51 8.11 -0.16
N ARG A 210 -5.38 7.63 0.37
CA ARG A 210 -5.31 6.78 1.56
C ARG A 210 -4.08 7.12 2.38
N TRP A 211 -4.14 6.85 3.67
CA TRP A 211 -3.02 7.03 4.59
C TRP A 211 -3.08 5.99 5.69
N LYS A 212 -1.92 5.67 6.26
CA LYS A 212 -1.76 4.77 7.40
C LYS A 212 -0.76 5.32 8.41
N MET A 213 -0.73 4.76 9.61
CA MET A 213 0.19 5.11 10.68
C MET A 213 0.76 3.89 11.39
N SER A 214 1.93 4.05 11.99
CA SER A 214 2.59 3.03 12.83
C SER A 214 3.25 3.71 14.03
N TRP A 215 3.13 3.11 15.21
CA TRP A 215 3.68 3.65 16.47
C TRP A 215 4.55 2.63 17.23
N ILE A 216 4.72 1.41 16.71
CA ILE A 216 5.47 0.36 17.42
C ILE A 216 6.94 0.78 17.50
N ASP A 217 7.41 1.19 18.68
CA ASP A 217 8.78 1.63 18.92
C ASP A 217 9.26 2.74 17.96
N ARG A 218 8.67 3.92 18.14
CA ARG A 218 9.08 5.16 17.48
C ARG A 218 9.77 6.09 18.49
N PRO A 219 10.83 6.83 18.08
CA PRO A 219 11.43 6.84 16.74
C PRO A 219 12.16 5.52 16.46
N LEU A 220 12.19 5.10 15.20
CA LEU A 220 12.90 3.88 14.82
C LEU A 220 14.39 4.00 15.16
N ASN A 221 14.95 2.95 15.75
CA ASN A 221 16.40 2.80 15.84
C ASN A 221 17.02 2.43 14.47
N GLU A 222 18.35 2.34 14.41
CA GLU A 222 19.07 2.04 13.17
C GLU A 222 18.63 0.72 12.53
N LEU A 223 18.40 -0.32 13.34
CA LEU A 223 17.91 -1.61 12.85
C LEU A 223 16.49 -1.47 12.26
N GLY A 224 15.59 -0.80 12.97
CA GLY A 224 14.22 -0.55 12.52
C GLY A 224 14.19 0.19 11.17
N LEU A 225 15.01 1.22 11.01
CA LEU A 225 15.12 1.96 9.75
C LEU A 225 15.70 1.11 8.61
N ASN A 226 16.74 0.30 8.89
CA ASN A 226 17.30 -0.63 7.93
C ASN A 226 16.26 -1.66 7.46
N ILE A 227 15.47 -2.21 8.37
CA ILE A 227 14.40 -3.17 8.06
C ILE A 227 13.25 -2.52 7.30
N LEU A 228 12.89 -1.27 7.61
CA LEU A 228 11.92 -0.49 6.84
C LEU A 228 12.35 -0.45 5.36
N ILE A 229 13.57 0.02 5.10
CA ILE A 229 14.10 0.19 3.75
C ILE A 229 14.23 -1.17 3.05
N ALA A 230 14.83 -2.16 3.70
CA ALA A 230 15.00 -3.53 3.16
C ALA A 230 13.66 -4.15 2.74
N THR A 231 12.64 -4.02 3.58
CA THR A 231 11.31 -4.59 3.30
C THR A 231 10.67 -3.92 2.09
N ILE A 232 10.71 -2.58 2.00
CA ILE A 232 10.17 -1.85 0.84
C ILE A 232 10.86 -2.33 -0.43
N LEU A 233 12.19 -2.34 -0.44
CA LEU A 233 12.98 -2.70 -1.61
C LEU A 233 12.68 -4.12 -2.10
N ALA A 234 12.68 -5.09 -1.18
CA ALA A 234 12.46 -6.49 -1.53
C ALA A 234 11.05 -6.76 -2.06
N LEU A 235 10.03 -6.18 -1.42
CA LEU A 235 8.63 -6.35 -1.84
C LEU A 235 8.38 -5.70 -3.20
N LEU A 236 8.90 -4.49 -3.41
CA LEU A 236 8.82 -3.80 -4.71
C LEU A 236 9.50 -4.58 -5.82
N ALA A 237 10.67 -5.18 -5.55
CA ALA A 237 11.39 -5.99 -6.53
C ALA A 237 10.61 -7.24 -6.94
N ARG A 238 9.76 -7.74 -6.04
CA ARG A 238 8.84 -8.84 -6.29
C ARG A 238 7.45 -8.41 -6.77
N GLY A 239 7.30 -7.15 -7.17
CA GLY A 239 6.10 -6.63 -7.84
C GLY A 239 4.99 -6.15 -6.91
N ALA A 240 5.26 -5.89 -5.63
CA ALA A 240 4.28 -5.28 -4.75
C ALA A 240 3.88 -3.86 -5.22
N ASP A 241 2.66 -3.47 -4.86
CA ASP A 241 2.24 -2.06 -4.88
C ASP A 241 3.12 -1.24 -3.92
N THR A 242 3.38 0.01 -4.26
CA THR A 242 4.28 0.89 -3.50
C THR A 242 3.76 1.21 -2.11
N PHE A 243 2.45 1.42 -1.97
CA PHE A 243 1.84 1.72 -0.68
C PHE A 243 1.73 0.46 0.17
N GLU A 244 1.34 -0.69 -0.41
CA GLU A 244 1.30 -1.95 0.34
C GLU A 244 2.69 -2.38 0.84
N ALA A 245 3.72 -2.26 0.01
CA ALA A 245 5.10 -2.54 0.40
C ALA A 245 5.56 -1.66 1.58
N ALA A 246 5.26 -0.36 1.53
CA ALA A 246 5.59 0.57 2.61
C ALA A 246 4.78 0.31 3.89
N SER A 247 3.51 -0.10 3.76
CA SER A 247 2.67 -0.45 4.91
C SER A 247 3.18 -1.71 5.62
N ALA A 248 3.50 -2.76 4.86
CA ALA A 248 4.12 -3.96 5.38
C ALA A 248 5.45 -3.66 6.11
N ALA A 249 6.26 -2.80 5.49
CA ALA A 249 7.54 -2.39 6.04
C ALA A 249 7.41 -1.61 7.35
N GLY A 250 6.43 -0.70 7.45
CA GLY A 250 6.22 0.12 8.65
C GLY A 250 5.88 -0.71 9.90
N TYR A 251 5.19 -1.85 9.72
CA TYR A 251 4.94 -2.83 10.78
C TYR A 251 6.23 -3.57 11.17
N LEU A 252 6.90 -4.21 10.21
CA LEU A 252 8.11 -5.02 10.46
C LEU A 252 9.27 -4.19 11.02
N ALA A 253 9.41 -2.94 10.58
CA ALA A 253 10.37 -1.98 11.11
C ALA A 253 10.16 -1.73 12.61
N GLY A 254 8.90 -1.60 13.04
CA GLY A 254 8.58 -1.42 14.47
C GLY A 254 8.94 -2.64 15.30
N VAL A 255 8.62 -3.85 14.81
CA VAL A 255 8.98 -5.11 15.47
C VAL A 255 10.51 -5.27 15.59
N ALA A 256 11.24 -4.91 14.53
CA ALA A 256 12.69 -4.95 14.52
C ALA A 256 13.29 -3.92 15.49
N SER A 257 12.74 -2.71 15.52
CA SER A 257 13.17 -1.65 16.43
C SER A 257 12.94 -2.06 17.89
N SER A 258 11.74 -2.56 18.21
CA SER A 258 11.33 -2.88 19.58
C SER A 258 12.02 -4.11 20.15
N SER A 259 12.32 -5.09 19.32
CA SER A 259 12.61 -6.46 19.79
C SER A 259 13.77 -7.14 19.04
N GLY A 260 14.44 -6.41 18.16
CA GLY A 260 15.66 -6.86 17.51
C GLY A 260 15.44 -7.81 16.32
N TYR A 261 16.56 -8.12 15.67
CA TYR A 261 16.57 -8.85 14.40
C TYR A 261 16.00 -10.29 14.50
N PRO A 262 16.32 -11.10 15.53
CA PRO A 262 15.74 -12.44 15.65
C PRO A 262 14.20 -12.44 15.74
N THR A 263 13.63 -11.43 16.38
CA THR A 263 12.19 -11.31 16.57
C THR A 263 11.49 -11.00 15.25
N VAL A 264 12.01 -10.05 14.46
CA VAL A 264 11.41 -9.74 13.15
C VAL A 264 11.53 -10.92 12.17
N LEU A 265 12.58 -11.75 12.28
CA LEU A 265 12.68 -12.99 11.51
C LEU A 265 11.61 -14.01 11.88
N ASN A 266 11.35 -14.20 13.18
CA ASN A 266 10.28 -15.09 13.64
C ASN A 266 8.91 -14.56 13.22
N GLU A 267 8.71 -13.25 13.30
CA GLU A 267 7.48 -12.61 12.86
C GLU A 267 7.27 -12.78 11.36
N LEU A 268 8.32 -12.59 10.55
CA LEU A 268 8.25 -12.83 9.11
C LEU A 268 7.83 -14.27 8.79
N ARG A 269 8.41 -15.28 9.47
CA ARG A 269 8.02 -16.69 9.30
C ARG A 269 6.55 -16.91 9.65
N ARG A 270 6.09 -16.39 10.79
CA ARG A 270 4.70 -16.48 11.23
C ARG A 270 3.73 -15.84 10.22
N LEU A 271 4.12 -14.74 9.57
CA LEU A 271 3.32 -14.07 8.55
C LEU A 271 3.26 -14.84 7.23
N MET A 272 4.29 -15.62 6.91
CA MET A 272 4.37 -16.44 5.70
C MET A 272 3.76 -17.85 5.86
N GLU A 273 3.57 -18.32 7.09
CA GLU A 273 2.85 -19.55 7.40
C GLU A 273 1.36 -19.43 7.01
N ARG A 274 0.85 -20.47 6.34
CA ARG A 274 -0.54 -20.59 5.88
C ARG A 274 -1.44 -21.17 6.95
#